data_AF-U2R957-F1
#
_entry.id   AF-U2R957-F1
#
_cell.length_a   1.000
_cell.length_b   1.000
_cell.length_c   1.000
_cell.angle_alpha   90.00
_cell.angle_beta   90.00
_cell.angle_gamma   90.00
#
_symmetry.space_group_name_H-M   'P 1'
#
loop_
_entity.id
_entity.type
_entity.pdbx_description
1 polymer ?
#
loop_
_entity_poly.entity_id
_entity_poly.type
_entity_poly.pdbx_seq_one_letter_code
_entity_poly.pdbx_strand_id
1 'polypeptide(L)'
;MKNTINGFRQDKLIENGLDLADSLILRLFADMYSSNSSKIEYQILEYEVENKETKEKMLEKDKFMWITYDYLYSQIPLVGSKSTFIRKTGELVEKGFLKKQVINSKKGKKGTFLYISFGTKFSELLEYETEDTPAQNDNEGYSKQVGGLPKLNRGGTQNDKGGYSKWVDKDSSITDSSLIDSSIRDRESVEKEKINFSSVCEEIKNKWIEIAHKFNLSGVKLKINDKRKKAIKILLNEYTAEELLQAMDKIHISKFLQGDNKNNWQITFDWLINKSNLLKVLEGNYDDKINAETKNNTHADQKFGTGIKTERPKVTAEGLKKYFGGAN
;
A
#
# COMPACT_ATOMS: atom_id res chain seq x y z
N MET A 1 -5.76 34.43 -16.97
CA MET A 1 -6.14 33.30 -16.11
C MET A 1 -4.92 32.42 -15.94
N LYS A 2 -4.60 31.99 -14.70
CA LYS A 2 -3.54 31.00 -14.48
C LYS A 2 -4.07 29.64 -14.94
N ASN A 3 -3.64 29.16 -16.10
CA ASN A 3 -4.04 27.84 -16.59
C ASN A 3 -3.16 26.77 -15.93
N THR A 4 -3.73 26.00 -15.01
CA THR A 4 -3.05 24.90 -14.33
C THR A 4 -3.70 23.57 -14.63
N ILE A 5 -2.91 22.51 -14.69
CA ILE A 5 -3.34 21.11 -14.81
C ILE A 5 -2.72 20.36 -13.64
N ASN A 6 -3.56 19.75 -12.79
CA ASN A 6 -3.12 19.04 -11.58
C ASN A 6 -2.23 19.89 -10.66
N GLY A 7 -2.45 21.21 -10.63
CA GLY A 7 -1.66 22.15 -9.83
C GLY A 7 -0.31 22.54 -10.44
N PHE A 8 -0.01 22.13 -11.68
CA PHE A 8 1.17 22.55 -12.44
C PHE A 8 0.79 23.51 -13.55
N ARG A 9 1.69 24.42 -13.93
CA ARG A 9 1.43 25.37 -15.01
C ARG A 9 1.32 24.66 -16.37
N GLN A 10 0.25 24.93 -17.11
CA GLN A 10 -0.03 24.27 -18.38
C GLN A 10 1.04 24.57 -19.44
N ASP A 11 1.52 25.81 -19.53
CA ASP A 11 2.58 26.22 -20.45
C ASP A 11 3.88 25.45 -20.20
N LYS A 12 4.29 25.32 -18.93
CA LYS A 12 5.50 24.60 -18.53
C LYS A 12 5.41 23.09 -18.76
N LEU A 13 4.23 22.50 -18.60
CA LEU A 13 3.99 21.11 -18.99
C LEU A 13 4.18 20.92 -20.49
N ILE A 14 3.60 21.80 -21.32
CA ILE A 14 3.72 21.74 -22.79
C ILE A 14 5.17 21.96 -23.24
N GLU A 15 5.86 22.97 -22.72
CA GLU A 15 7.28 23.27 -23.01
C GLU A 15 8.19 22.05 -22.75
N ASN A 16 7.88 21.27 -21.72
CA ASN A 16 8.64 20.06 -21.35
C ASN A 16 8.08 18.75 -21.96
N GLY A 17 7.09 18.87 -22.85
CA GLY A 17 6.43 17.73 -23.50
C GLY A 17 5.85 16.73 -22.50
N LEU A 18 5.27 17.23 -21.40
CA LEU A 18 4.60 16.44 -20.37
C LEU A 18 3.10 16.39 -20.66
N ASP A 19 2.55 15.19 -20.68
CA ASP A 19 1.11 15.00 -20.90
C ASP A 19 0.30 15.01 -19.57
N LEU A 20 -1.01 14.81 -19.69
CA LEU A 20 -1.90 14.75 -18.54
C LEU A 20 -1.51 13.64 -17.56
N ALA A 21 -1.12 12.47 -18.08
CA ALA A 21 -0.72 11.34 -17.25
C ALA A 21 0.58 11.64 -16.48
N ASP A 22 1.55 12.29 -17.13
CA ASP A 22 2.80 12.71 -16.50
C ASP A 22 2.53 13.70 -15.36
N SER A 23 1.64 14.67 -15.59
CA SER A 23 1.23 15.63 -14.55
C SER A 23 0.51 14.95 -13.38
N LEU A 24 -0.29 13.90 -13.62
CA LEU A 24 -0.92 13.12 -12.55
C LEU A 24 0.10 12.33 -11.72
N ILE A 25 1.09 11.71 -12.37
CA ILE A 25 2.18 10.99 -11.69
C ILE A 25 2.94 11.96 -10.77
N LEU A 26 3.35 13.11 -11.31
CA LEU A 26 4.05 14.14 -10.54
C LEU A 26 3.22 14.66 -9.38
N ARG A 27 1.90 14.83 -9.59
CA ARG A 27 1.01 15.28 -8.53
C ARG A 27 0.88 14.25 -7.41
N LEU A 28 0.79 12.96 -7.75
CA LEU A 28 0.75 11.90 -6.78
C LEU A 28 2.01 11.90 -5.90
N PHE A 29 3.19 12.02 -6.52
CA PHE A 29 4.44 12.13 -5.75
C PHE A 29 4.42 13.34 -4.83
N ALA A 30 3.92 14.49 -5.29
CA ALA A 30 3.84 15.70 -4.47
C ALA A 30 2.94 15.48 -3.25
N ASP A 31 1.74 14.95 -3.47
CA ASP A 31 0.79 14.67 -2.39
C ASP A 31 1.35 13.65 -1.38
N MET A 32 2.06 12.60 -1.84
CA MET A 32 2.69 11.63 -0.94
C MET A 32 3.84 12.24 -0.13
N TYR A 33 4.63 13.12 -0.73
CA TYR A 33 5.71 13.84 -0.05
C TYR A 33 5.19 14.85 0.98
N SER A 34 4.06 15.51 0.69
CA SER A 34 3.36 16.37 1.66
C SER A 34 2.62 15.57 2.73
N SER A 35 2.35 14.29 2.48
CA SER A 35 1.66 13.44 3.44
C SER A 35 2.63 13.04 4.56
N ASN A 36 2.36 13.50 5.78
CA ASN A 36 3.06 13.08 7.00
C ASN A 36 2.67 11.65 7.46
N SER A 37 2.41 10.75 6.50
CA SER A 37 1.97 9.40 6.80
C SER A 37 3.10 8.56 7.37
N SER A 38 2.87 7.96 8.53
CA SER A 38 3.79 6.99 9.15
C SER A 38 4.01 5.71 8.31
N LYS A 39 3.18 5.49 7.27
CA LYS A 39 3.30 4.35 6.34
C LYS A 39 4.37 4.57 5.27
N ILE A 40 4.79 5.81 5.03
CA ILE A 40 5.78 6.16 4.01
C ILE A 40 7.14 6.31 4.70
N GLU A 41 8.11 5.49 4.32
CA GLU A 41 9.47 5.59 4.86
C GLU A 41 10.32 6.49 3.97
N TYR A 42 11.06 7.41 4.60
CA TYR A 42 12.03 8.26 3.93
C TYR A 42 13.45 7.90 4.35
N GLN A 43 14.41 8.10 3.46
CA GLN A 43 15.82 7.88 3.72
C GLN A 43 16.64 8.95 3.02
N ILE A 44 17.65 9.49 3.71
CA ILE A 44 18.64 10.38 3.10
C ILE A 44 19.60 9.50 2.30
N LEU A 45 19.71 9.76 1.01
CA LEU A 45 20.63 9.05 0.12
C LEU A 45 21.53 10.05 -0.58
N GLU A 46 22.76 9.63 -0.80
CA GLU A 46 23.72 10.33 -1.64
C GLU A 46 23.42 10.02 -3.11
N TYR A 47 23.51 11.03 -3.98
CA TYR A 47 23.30 10.89 -5.41
C TYR A 47 24.31 11.73 -6.18
N GLU A 48 24.75 11.22 -7.34
CA GLU A 48 25.66 11.93 -8.22
C GLU A 48 24.91 13.03 -8.97
N VAL A 49 25.43 14.25 -8.88
CA VAL A 49 25.04 15.39 -9.72
C VAL A 49 26.23 15.71 -10.62
N GLU A 50 26.02 15.60 -11.93
CA GLU A 50 27.00 16.04 -12.91
C GLU A 50 26.78 17.52 -13.22
N ASN A 51 27.83 18.32 -13.03
CA ASN A 51 27.83 19.71 -13.45
C ASN A 51 27.82 19.76 -14.99
N LYS A 52 26.81 20.41 -15.57
CA LYS A 52 26.63 20.48 -17.03
C LYS A 52 27.79 21.19 -17.75
N GLU A 53 28.49 22.09 -17.07
CA GLU A 53 29.58 22.89 -17.63
C GLU A 53 30.94 22.25 -17.40
N THR A 54 31.23 21.79 -16.18
CA THR A 54 32.55 21.24 -15.82
C THR A 54 32.64 19.72 -15.98
N LYS A 55 31.52 19.01 -16.18
CA LYS A 55 31.40 17.53 -16.13
C LYS A 55 31.89 16.91 -14.83
N GLU A 56 32.11 17.72 -13.80
CA GLU A 56 32.50 17.23 -12.49
C GLU A 56 31.29 16.59 -11.81
N LYS A 57 31.55 15.42 -11.21
CA LYS A 57 30.56 14.69 -10.44
C LYS A 57 30.67 15.10 -8.98
N MET A 58 29.61 15.69 -8.45
CA MET A 58 29.48 16.01 -7.03
C MET A 58 28.50 15.04 -6.39
N LEU A 59 28.78 14.63 -5.15
CA LEU A 59 27.84 13.86 -4.34
C LEU A 59 26.97 14.83 -3.55
N GLU A 60 25.67 14.83 -3.83
CA GLU A 60 24.69 15.57 -3.04
C GLU A 60 23.84 14.60 -2.20
N LYS A 61 23.30 15.08 -1.09
CA LYS A 61 22.38 14.33 -0.24
C LYS A 61 20.96 14.85 -0.42
N ASP A 62 20.02 13.95 -0.62
CA ASP A 62 18.60 14.30 -0.74
C ASP A 62 17.70 13.29 -0.01
N LYS A 63 16.47 13.72 0.31
CA LYS A 63 15.45 12.91 0.98
C LYS A 63 14.70 12.08 -0.06
N PHE A 64 14.96 10.79 -0.07
CA PHE A 64 14.26 9.85 -0.95
C PHE A 64 13.13 9.13 -0.21
N MET A 65 11.98 9.03 -0.87
CA MET A 65 10.85 8.22 -0.46
C MET A 65 11.03 6.79 -0.94
N TRP A 66 10.97 5.83 -0.01
CA TRP A 66 10.93 4.42 -0.36
C TRP A 66 9.51 4.01 -0.78
N ILE A 67 9.38 3.42 -1.96
CA ILE A 67 8.07 3.05 -2.49
C ILE A 67 8.14 1.88 -3.47
N THR A 68 7.02 1.17 -3.67
CA THR A 68 6.91 0.12 -4.69
C THR A 68 6.02 0.58 -5.85
N TYR A 69 6.32 0.11 -7.06
CA TYR A 69 5.48 0.40 -8.23
C TYR A 69 4.05 -0.16 -8.08
N ASP A 70 3.88 -1.28 -7.38
CA ASP A 70 2.56 -1.84 -7.08
C ASP A 70 1.72 -0.89 -6.23
N TYR A 71 2.33 -0.31 -5.18
CA TYR A 71 1.64 0.65 -4.33
C TYR A 71 1.32 1.95 -5.07
N LEU A 72 2.26 2.48 -5.86
CA LEU A 72 2.04 3.67 -6.67
C LEU A 72 0.89 3.50 -7.67
N TYR A 73 0.90 2.39 -8.40
CA TYR A 73 -0.08 2.11 -9.42
C TYR A 73 -1.48 1.92 -8.83
N SER A 74 -1.60 1.32 -7.63
CA SER A 74 -2.89 1.17 -6.97
C SER A 74 -3.53 2.51 -6.58
N GLN A 75 -2.74 3.59 -6.44
CA GLN A 75 -3.28 4.92 -6.16
C GLN A 75 -3.86 5.61 -7.42
N ILE A 76 -3.27 5.38 -8.60
CA ILE A 76 -3.69 6.03 -9.85
C ILE A 76 -3.77 5.05 -11.04
N PRO A 77 -4.76 4.12 -11.05
CA PRO A 77 -4.95 3.18 -12.15
C PRO A 77 -5.44 3.85 -13.46
N LEU A 78 -5.50 5.19 -13.50
CA LEU A 78 -5.93 5.99 -14.64
C LEU A 78 -4.80 6.25 -15.67
N VAL A 79 -3.54 5.96 -15.32
CA VAL A 79 -2.37 6.22 -16.17
C VAL A 79 -2.10 5.06 -17.16
N GLY A 80 -3.13 4.27 -17.46
CA GLY A 80 -3.04 3.08 -18.29
C GLY A 80 -2.58 1.86 -17.49
N SER A 81 -1.81 0.96 -18.11
CA SER A 81 -1.31 -0.25 -17.44
C SER A 81 -0.19 0.05 -16.44
N LYS A 82 0.08 -0.91 -15.53
CA LYS A 82 1.24 -0.82 -14.62
C LYS A 82 2.55 -0.63 -15.38
N SER A 83 2.73 -1.31 -16.51
CA SER A 83 3.92 -1.15 -17.37
C SER A 83 4.02 0.25 -17.95
N THR A 84 2.88 0.84 -18.35
CA THR A 84 2.80 2.22 -18.85
C THR A 84 3.19 3.22 -17.75
N PHE A 85 2.69 3.02 -16.53
CA PHE A 85 3.05 3.84 -15.38
C PHE A 85 4.56 3.78 -15.08
N ILE A 86 5.15 2.59 -15.08
CA ILE A 86 6.58 2.39 -14.86
C ILE A 86 7.40 3.10 -15.95
N ARG A 87 7.01 2.94 -17.23
CA ARG A 87 7.66 3.60 -18.36
C ARG A 87 7.62 5.12 -18.22
N LYS A 88 6.44 5.70 -17.97
CA LYS A 88 6.28 7.15 -17.79
C LYS A 88 7.06 7.69 -16.59
N THR A 89 7.10 6.94 -15.49
CA THR A 89 7.94 7.31 -14.33
C THR A 89 9.43 7.33 -14.72
N GLY A 90 9.88 6.38 -15.55
CA GLY A 90 11.23 6.38 -16.10
C GLY A 90 11.51 7.61 -16.98
N GLU A 91 10.58 7.95 -17.88
CA GLU A 91 10.67 9.15 -18.72
C GLU A 91 10.75 10.45 -17.90
N LEU A 92 10.00 10.54 -16.81
CA LEU A 92 10.08 11.67 -15.87
C LEU A 92 11.43 11.76 -15.15
N VAL A 93 12.06 10.61 -14.88
CA VAL A 93 13.43 10.56 -14.32
C VAL A 93 14.45 11.03 -15.36
N GLU A 94 14.38 10.50 -16.58
CA GLU A 94 15.26 10.89 -17.69
C GLU A 94 15.15 12.38 -18.02
N LYS A 95 13.92 12.92 -17.99
CA LYS A 95 13.68 14.36 -18.19
C LYS A 95 14.19 15.23 -17.04
N GLY A 96 14.47 14.65 -15.87
CA GLY A 96 15.00 15.36 -14.69
C GLY A 96 13.94 15.94 -13.75
N PHE A 97 12.68 15.50 -13.84
CA PHE A 97 11.60 15.88 -12.92
C PHE A 97 11.56 15.00 -11.67
N LEU A 98 12.06 13.77 -11.78
CA LEU A 98 12.21 12.82 -10.67
C LEU A 98 13.65 12.32 -10.61
N LYS A 99 14.08 11.92 -9.42
CA LYS A 99 15.32 11.17 -9.18
C LYS A 99 14.92 9.77 -8.75
N LYS A 100 15.63 8.75 -9.24
CA LYS A 100 15.38 7.35 -8.90
C LYS A 100 16.67 6.68 -8.45
N GLN A 101 16.59 5.96 -7.33
CA GLN A 101 17.65 5.08 -6.87
C GLN A 101 17.08 3.68 -6.57
N VAL A 102 17.94 2.68 -6.73
CA VAL A 102 17.61 1.28 -6.44
C VAL A 102 18.71 0.71 -5.56
N ILE A 103 18.33 0.24 -4.36
CA ILE A 103 19.27 -0.33 -3.39
C ILE A 103 18.91 -1.80 -3.17
N ASN A 104 19.91 -2.67 -3.10
CA ASN A 104 19.74 -4.14 -3.02
C ASN A 104 19.67 -4.70 -1.59
N SER A 105 19.76 -3.84 -0.59
CA SER A 105 19.61 -4.20 0.80
C SER A 105 18.98 -3.05 1.59
N LYS A 106 18.13 -3.40 2.55
CA LYS A 106 17.51 -2.43 3.45
C LYS A 106 17.36 -3.05 4.83
N LYS A 107 17.85 -2.37 5.87
CA LYS A 107 17.76 -2.80 7.28
C LYS A 107 18.18 -4.29 7.44
N GLY A 108 19.27 -4.69 6.78
CA GLY A 108 19.80 -6.06 6.82
C GLY A 108 19.05 -7.11 5.96
N LYS A 109 17.96 -6.73 5.28
CA LYS A 109 17.22 -7.63 4.37
C LYS A 109 17.70 -7.43 2.94
N LYS A 110 18.04 -8.53 2.26
CA LYS A 110 18.34 -8.53 0.82
C LYS A 110 17.04 -8.37 0.02
N GLY A 111 17.06 -7.51 -0.99
CA GLY A 111 15.92 -7.24 -1.85
C GLY A 111 16.09 -5.94 -2.61
N THR A 112 15.34 -5.75 -3.69
CA THR A 112 15.43 -4.54 -4.51
C THR A 112 14.45 -3.49 -3.98
N PHE A 113 14.97 -2.36 -3.51
CA PHE A 113 14.21 -1.27 -2.91
C PHE A 113 14.31 -0.03 -3.78
N LEU A 114 13.15 0.47 -4.22
CA LEU A 114 13.04 1.66 -5.07
C LEU A 114 12.87 2.91 -4.20
N TYR A 115 13.67 3.92 -4.51
CA TYR A 115 13.71 5.20 -3.86
C TYR A 115 13.49 6.29 -4.90
N ILE A 116 12.54 7.18 -4.67
CA ILE A 116 12.20 8.27 -5.58
C ILE A 116 12.30 9.60 -4.83
N SER A 117 12.83 10.64 -5.49
CA SER A 117 12.81 12.04 -5.03
C SER A 117 12.45 12.97 -6.19
N PHE A 118 12.26 14.26 -5.93
CA PHE A 118 12.08 15.27 -6.97
C PHE A 118 13.40 15.67 -7.61
N GLY A 119 13.38 15.80 -8.92
CA GLY A 119 14.45 16.37 -9.71
C GLY A 119 14.46 17.90 -9.64
N THR A 120 15.56 18.50 -10.07
CA THR A 120 15.73 19.97 -10.02
C THR A 120 14.74 20.71 -10.90
N LYS A 121 14.28 20.10 -12.00
CA LYS A 121 13.29 20.69 -12.90
C LYS A 121 11.86 20.70 -12.36
N PHE A 122 11.59 19.97 -11.27
CA PHE A 122 10.25 19.93 -10.71
C PHE A 122 9.74 21.31 -10.30
N SER A 123 10.62 22.19 -9.79
CA SER A 123 10.28 23.55 -9.41
C SER A 123 9.83 24.41 -10.59
N GLU A 124 10.29 24.12 -11.82
CA GLU A 124 9.90 24.84 -13.04
C GLU A 124 8.40 24.70 -13.35
N LEU A 125 7.74 23.66 -12.81
CA LEU A 125 6.32 23.39 -13.02
C LEU A 125 5.40 24.14 -12.05
N LEU A 126 5.96 24.72 -10.99
CA LEU A 126 5.21 25.39 -9.91
C LEU A 126 4.84 26.83 -10.28
N GLU A 127 3.91 27.42 -9.51
CA GLU A 127 3.29 28.71 -9.83
C GLU A 127 4.28 29.88 -9.95
N TYR A 128 3.84 30.91 -10.70
CA TYR A 128 4.49 32.22 -10.80
C TYR A 128 4.80 32.77 -9.41
N GLU A 129 6.04 33.26 -9.22
CA GLU A 129 6.39 34.08 -8.07
C GLU A 129 5.33 35.16 -7.90
N THR A 130 4.74 35.26 -6.70
CA THR A 130 3.89 36.40 -6.37
C THR A 130 4.81 37.59 -6.18
N GLU A 131 5.03 38.35 -7.24
CA GLU A 131 5.26 39.78 -7.07
C GLU A 131 4.00 40.36 -6.40
N ASP A 132 4.20 41.28 -5.45
CA ASP A 132 3.21 42.02 -4.68
C ASP A 132 2.69 41.38 -3.37
N THR A 133 3.49 41.51 -2.32
CA THR A 133 2.96 41.97 -1.02
C THR A 133 3.85 43.13 -0.54
N PRO A 134 3.32 44.35 -0.32
CA PRO A 134 4.13 45.49 0.07
C PRO A 134 4.80 45.23 1.42
N ALA A 135 6.09 45.56 1.49
CA ALA A 135 6.86 45.58 2.72
C ALA A 135 6.18 46.49 3.76
N GLN A 136 5.74 45.92 4.88
CA GLN A 136 5.70 46.68 6.12
C GLN A 136 7.05 46.51 6.80
N ASN A 137 7.68 47.67 6.96
CA ASN A 137 9.00 47.87 7.52
C ASN A 137 8.96 47.69 9.04
N ASP A 138 9.59 46.63 9.52
CA ASP A 138 10.03 46.56 10.91
C ASP A 138 11.57 46.45 10.85
N ASN A 139 12.23 47.54 11.25
CA ASN A 139 13.68 47.70 11.26
C ASN A 139 14.32 46.73 12.26
N GLU A 140 15.10 45.74 11.81
CA GLU A 140 16.33 45.29 12.47
C GLU A 140 17.15 44.35 11.55
N GLY A 141 18.47 44.52 11.53
CA GLY A 141 19.36 44.15 10.43
C GLY A 141 19.84 42.68 10.36
N TYR A 142 20.18 42.28 9.11
CA TYR A 142 20.82 41.05 8.62
C TYR A 142 19.94 39.77 8.65
N SER A 143 19.75 38.98 7.58
CA SER A 143 20.34 38.87 6.23
C SER A 143 19.31 38.24 5.27
N LYS A 144 19.36 38.58 3.98
CA LYS A 144 18.49 38.00 2.93
C LYS A 144 18.73 36.49 2.81
N GLN A 145 17.72 35.67 3.12
CA GLN A 145 17.70 34.26 2.74
C GLN A 145 16.68 34.03 1.61
N VAL A 146 17.23 33.58 0.48
CA VAL A 146 16.55 33.30 -0.79
C VAL A 146 15.96 31.89 -0.74
N GLY A 147 14.68 31.75 -1.09
CA GLY A 147 14.07 30.44 -1.35
C GLY A 147 12.79 30.15 -0.56
N GLY A 148 11.74 30.94 -0.77
CA GLY A 148 10.36 30.59 -0.40
C GLY A 148 9.49 30.57 -1.65
N LEU A 149 8.92 29.42 -2.00
CA LEU A 149 7.90 29.25 -3.05
C LEU A 149 6.73 28.41 -2.48
N PRO A 150 5.51 28.48 -3.02
CA PRO A 150 4.36 29.04 -2.33
C PRO A 150 3.42 27.93 -1.83
N LYS A 151 2.50 28.32 -0.94
CA LYS A 151 1.41 27.47 -0.44
C LYS A 151 0.54 26.98 -1.60
N LEU A 152 0.62 25.69 -1.92
CA LEU A 152 -0.43 25.01 -2.67
C LEU A 152 -1.70 25.08 -1.83
N ASN A 153 -2.73 25.79 -2.30
CA ASN A 153 -4.01 25.95 -1.61
C ASN A 153 -4.70 24.59 -1.41
N ARG A 154 -4.34 23.89 -0.33
CA ARG A 154 -5.12 22.89 0.39
C ARG A 154 -5.15 23.41 1.83
N GLY A 155 -6.34 23.72 2.34
CA GLY A 155 -6.52 24.30 3.67
C GLY A 155 -5.87 23.48 4.77
N GLY A 156 -5.18 24.16 5.70
CA GLY A 156 -4.50 23.61 6.90
C GLY A 156 -3.27 22.77 6.54
N THR A 157 -2.04 23.09 6.94
CA THR A 157 -1.56 23.53 8.26
C THR A 157 -0.19 24.18 8.04
N GLN A 158 0.11 25.28 8.72
CA GLN A 158 1.45 25.88 8.71
C GLN A 158 2.42 24.92 9.39
N ASN A 159 3.53 24.60 8.72
CA ASN A 159 4.90 24.42 9.26
C ASN A 159 5.69 23.51 8.32
N ASP A 160 6.19 24.03 7.19
CA ASP A 160 7.31 23.45 6.45
C ASP A 160 7.91 24.53 5.53
N LYS A 161 8.85 25.32 6.07
CA LYS A 161 9.66 26.29 5.31
C LYS A 161 10.92 25.60 4.74
N GLY A 162 10.74 24.48 4.05
CA GLY A 162 11.82 23.74 3.39
C GLY A 162 11.27 23.02 2.18
N GLY A 163 11.74 23.39 0.98
CA GLY A 163 11.32 22.75 -0.27
C GLY A 163 11.52 21.23 -0.21
N TYR A 164 10.69 20.50 -0.97
CA TYR A 164 10.59 19.03 -0.98
C TYR A 164 11.90 18.23 -1.14
N SER A 165 13.02 18.88 -1.47
CA SER A 165 14.27 18.23 -1.91
C SER A 165 15.56 18.88 -1.37
N LYS A 166 15.52 19.70 -0.30
CA LYS A 166 16.76 20.25 0.27
C LYS A 166 16.81 20.05 1.77
N TRP A 167 17.59 19.06 2.21
CA TRP A 167 17.99 18.92 3.60
C TRP A 167 19.03 20.01 3.94
N VAL A 168 18.86 20.66 5.08
CA VAL A 168 19.85 21.56 5.66
C VAL A 168 20.29 20.90 6.97
N ASP A 169 21.57 20.62 7.13
CA ASP A 169 22.11 20.12 8.39
C ASP A 169 21.85 21.17 9.47
N LYS A 170 20.91 20.88 10.39
CA LYS A 170 20.58 21.77 11.50
C LYS A 170 20.83 21.04 12.81
N ASP A 171 22.10 20.87 13.12
CA ASP A 171 22.55 20.79 14.50
C ASP A 171 22.44 22.21 15.09
N SER A 172 21.44 22.43 15.94
CA SER A 172 21.45 23.40 17.04
C SER A 172 20.17 23.30 17.86
N SER A 173 20.36 22.99 19.14
CA SER A 173 19.36 23.01 20.19
C SER A 173 18.57 24.32 20.22
N ILE A 174 17.25 24.24 20.09
CA ILE A 174 16.35 25.26 20.61
C ILE A 174 15.23 24.53 21.36
N THR A 175 15.34 24.53 22.68
CA THR A 175 14.23 24.24 23.58
C THR A 175 13.39 25.51 23.70
N ASP A 176 12.36 25.63 22.86
CA ASP A 176 11.29 26.60 23.08
C ASP A 176 10.08 25.85 23.63
N SER A 177 9.80 26.08 24.92
CA SER A 177 8.73 25.46 25.68
C SER A 177 7.34 26.05 25.38
N SER A 178 7.20 26.86 24.32
CA SER A 178 5.92 27.43 23.87
C SER A 178 5.27 26.70 22.70
N LEU A 179 5.94 25.72 22.08
CA LEU A 179 5.36 24.90 21.01
C LEU A 179 4.74 23.62 21.60
N ILE A 180 3.49 23.72 22.08
CA ILE A 180 2.67 22.52 22.29
C ILE A 180 2.33 21.94 20.92
N ASP A 181 3.16 20.98 20.58
CA ASP A 181 3.34 20.28 19.33
C ASP A 181 2.12 19.43 18.94
N SER A 182 1.68 19.59 17.69
CA SER A 182 0.74 18.69 17.01
C SER A 182 1.20 17.22 17.02
N SER A 183 2.48 16.93 17.26
CA SER A 183 3.00 15.58 17.46
C SER A 183 2.42 14.86 18.68
N ILE A 184 1.89 15.57 19.69
CA ILE A 184 1.20 14.91 20.82
C ILE A 184 -0.11 14.29 20.33
N ARG A 185 -0.82 14.93 19.40
CA ARG A 185 -2.08 14.40 18.85
C ARG A 185 -1.85 13.21 17.92
N ASP A 186 -0.77 13.24 17.13
CA ASP A 186 -0.40 12.14 16.23
C ASP A 186 0.30 10.98 16.96
N ARG A 187 1.09 11.28 18.00
CA ARG A 187 1.62 10.25 18.89
C ARG A 187 0.50 9.64 19.72
N GLU A 188 -0.44 10.43 20.23
CA GLU A 188 -1.65 9.90 20.87
C GLU A 188 -2.53 9.12 19.90
N SER A 189 -2.70 9.52 18.64
CA SER A 189 -3.54 8.77 17.68
C SER A 189 -2.88 7.48 17.23
N VAL A 190 -1.57 7.47 16.98
CA VAL A 190 -0.80 6.25 16.66
C VAL A 190 -0.67 5.34 17.89
N GLU A 191 -0.51 5.90 19.08
CA GLU A 191 -0.50 5.16 20.34
C GLU A 191 -1.91 4.63 20.65
N LYS A 192 -2.98 5.41 20.46
CA LYS A 192 -4.38 4.95 20.54
C LYS A 192 -4.70 3.89 19.49
N GLU A 193 -4.24 4.00 18.24
CA GLU A 193 -4.41 2.97 17.20
C GLU A 193 -3.62 1.69 17.53
N LYS A 194 -2.41 1.82 18.09
CA LYS A 194 -1.58 0.67 18.50
C LYS A 194 -2.13 0.01 19.76
N ILE A 195 -2.65 0.80 20.71
CA ILE A 195 -3.39 0.34 21.89
C ILE A 195 -4.69 -0.35 21.45
N ASN A 196 -5.44 0.24 20.51
CA ASN A 196 -6.68 -0.30 19.99
C ASN A 196 -6.44 -1.61 19.23
N PHE A 197 -5.46 -1.67 18.32
CA PHE A 197 -5.11 -2.91 17.61
C PHE A 197 -4.64 -4.01 18.57
N SER A 198 -3.85 -3.66 19.61
CA SER A 198 -3.45 -4.63 20.63
C SER A 198 -4.65 -5.14 21.43
N SER A 199 -5.59 -4.27 21.78
CA SER A 199 -6.84 -4.63 22.46
C SER A 199 -7.69 -5.56 21.60
N VAL A 200 -7.91 -5.22 20.33
CA VAL A 200 -8.66 -6.04 19.37
C VAL A 200 -8.00 -7.41 19.16
N CYS A 201 -6.66 -7.47 19.09
CA CYS A 201 -5.95 -8.75 19.02
C CYS A 201 -6.16 -9.61 20.28
N GLU A 202 -6.18 -9.01 21.47
CA GLU A 202 -6.47 -9.72 22.72
C GLU A 202 -7.94 -10.14 22.79
N GLU A 203 -8.88 -9.34 22.30
CA GLU A 203 -10.30 -9.68 22.22
C GLU A 203 -10.54 -10.89 21.30
N ILE A 204 -10.01 -10.85 20.07
CA ILE A 204 -10.05 -11.95 19.10
C ILE A 204 -9.45 -13.23 19.69
N LYS A 205 -8.32 -13.10 20.40
CA LYS A 205 -7.65 -14.23 21.05
C LYS A 205 -8.48 -14.80 22.19
N ASN A 206 -9.03 -13.95 23.06
CA ASN A 206 -9.84 -14.38 24.20
C ASN A 206 -11.12 -15.07 23.73
N LYS A 207 -11.77 -14.53 22.71
CA LYS A 207 -12.94 -15.15 22.07
C LYS A 207 -12.60 -16.52 21.49
N TRP A 208 -11.48 -16.64 20.78
CA TRP A 208 -11.03 -17.95 20.30
C TRP A 208 -10.79 -18.94 21.44
N ILE A 209 -10.11 -18.52 22.50
CA ILE A 209 -9.81 -19.37 23.67
C ILE A 209 -11.12 -19.85 24.33
N GLU A 210 -12.11 -18.97 24.49
CA GLU A 210 -13.43 -19.31 25.03
C GLU A 210 -14.13 -20.38 24.18
N ILE A 211 -14.18 -20.19 22.87
CA ILE A 211 -14.77 -21.16 21.93
C ILE A 211 -13.98 -22.47 21.93
N ALA A 212 -12.65 -22.40 21.96
CA ALA A 212 -11.81 -23.58 22.01
C ALA A 212 -12.01 -24.39 23.29
N HIS A 213 -12.23 -23.73 24.44
CA HIS A 213 -12.62 -24.40 25.67
C HIS A 213 -14.02 -25.03 25.56
N LYS A 214 -14.99 -24.29 25.03
CA LYS A 214 -16.39 -24.72 24.96
C LYS A 214 -16.60 -25.94 24.05
N PHE A 215 -15.93 -25.97 22.89
CA PHE A 215 -16.06 -27.03 21.89
C PHE A 215 -14.86 -27.98 21.85
N ASN A 216 -13.99 -27.90 22.86
CA ASN A 216 -12.82 -28.76 23.00
C ASN A 216 -11.91 -28.76 21.74
N LEU A 217 -11.71 -27.57 21.15
CA LEU A 217 -10.91 -27.35 19.95
C LEU A 217 -9.43 -27.12 20.30
N SER A 218 -8.57 -27.21 19.29
CA SER A 218 -7.17 -26.83 19.42
C SER A 218 -6.98 -25.32 19.70
N GLY A 219 -5.91 -24.96 20.43
CA GLY A 219 -5.56 -23.56 20.67
C GLY A 219 -6.08 -22.96 21.98
N VAL A 220 -6.44 -23.80 22.95
CA VAL A 220 -6.84 -23.39 24.32
C VAL A 220 -5.80 -22.51 25.03
N LYS A 221 -4.51 -22.65 24.69
CA LYS A 221 -3.40 -21.78 25.14
C LYS A 221 -2.83 -20.97 23.98
N LEU A 222 -3.69 -20.26 23.24
CA LEU A 222 -3.28 -19.49 22.07
C LEU A 222 -2.32 -18.35 22.44
N LYS A 223 -1.16 -18.32 21.78
CA LYS A 223 -0.24 -17.17 21.81
C LYS A 223 -0.33 -16.39 20.51
N ILE A 224 -0.47 -15.07 20.61
CA ILE A 224 -0.47 -14.16 19.46
C ILE A 224 0.97 -13.77 19.14
N ASN A 225 1.58 -14.54 18.23
CA ASN A 225 2.91 -14.26 17.68
C ASN A 225 2.85 -13.21 16.56
N ASP A 226 4.01 -12.69 16.13
CA ASP A 226 4.07 -11.64 15.10
C ASP A 226 3.49 -12.07 13.74
N LYS A 227 3.51 -13.37 13.42
CA LYS A 227 2.89 -13.89 12.19
C LYS A 227 1.37 -13.79 12.25
N ARG A 228 0.77 -14.20 13.37
CA ARG A 228 -0.67 -14.11 13.63
C ARG A 228 -1.13 -12.64 13.70
N LYS A 229 -0.35 -11.76 14.34
CA LYS A 229 -0.62 -10.30 14.34
C LYS A 229 -0.68 -9.73 12.93
N LYS A 230 0.24 -10.12 12.06
CA LYS A 230 0.23 -9.67 10.65
C LYS A 230 -0.98 -10.21 9.89
N ALA A 231 -1.35 -11.47 10.09
CA ALA A 231 -2.54 -12.06 9.46
C ALA A 231 -3.82 -11.33 9.89
N ILE A 232 -4.00 -11.11 11.19
CA ILE A 232 -5.14 -10.34 11.74
C ILE A 232 -5.14 -8.91 11.20
N LYS A 233 -3.99 -8.24 11.13
CA LYS A 233 -3.89 -6.89 10.57
C LYS A 233 -4.30 -6.83 9.09
N ILE A 234 -3.94 -7.85 8.30
CA ILE A 234 -4.35 -7.93 6.90
C ILE A 234 -5.87 -8.10 6.79
N LEU A 235 -6.46 -8.95 7.64
CA LEU A 235 -7.91 -9.12 7.68
C LEU A 235 -8.63 -7.83 8.07
N LEU A 236 -8.15 -7.11 9.08
CA LEU A 236 -8.74 -5.86 9.55
C LEU A 236 -8.64 -4.68 8.56
N ASN A 237 -7.89 -4.82 7.46
CA ASN A 237 -7.92 -3.85 6.37
C ASN A 237 -9.14 -4.04 5.45
N GLU A 238 -9.77 -5.22 5.48
CA GLU A 238 -10.85 -5.59 4.57
C GLU A 238 -12.14 -5.98 5.27
N TYR A 239 -12.05 -6.51 6.50
CA TYR A 239 -13.14 -6.95 7.35
C TYR A 239 -13.10 -6.21 8.68
N THR A 240 -14.25 -6.02 9.32
CA THR A 240 -14.29 -5.42 10.66
C THR A 240 -13.95 -6.43 11.75
N ALA A 241 -13.62 -5.94 12.95
CA ALA A 241 -13.40 -6.83 14.10
C ALA A 241 -14.67 -7.63 14.44
N GLU A 242 -15.85 -7.02 14.29
CA GLU A 242 -17.12 -7.72 14.52
C GLU A 242 -17.33 -8.87 13.53
N GLU A 243 -16.98 -8.71 12.26
CA GLU A 243 -17.09 -9.80 11.27
C GLU A 243 -16.19 -10.99 11.62
N LEU A 244 -14.98 -10.73 12.14
CA LEU A 244 -14.11 -11.81 12.61
C LEU A 244 -14.72 -12.54 13.82
N LEU A 245 -15.29 -11.80 14.76
CA LEU A 245 -15.96 -12.37 15.93
C LEU A 245 -17.21 -13.17 15.52
N GLN A 246 -17.99 -12.68 14.55
CA GLN A 246 -19.14 -13.39 13.98
C GLN A 246 -18.72 -14.70 13.32
N ALA A 247 -17.62 -14.72 12.56
CA ALA A 247 -17.09 -15.93 11.96
C ALA A 247 -16.67 -16.96 13.02
N MET A 248 -16.09 -16.50 14.14
CA MET A 248 -15.79 -17.37 15.28
C MET A 248 -17.06 -17.92 15.91
N ASP A 249 -18.08 -17.08 16.10
CA ASP A 249 -19.36 -17.54 16.62
C ASP A 249 -19.95 -18.61 15.71
N LYS A 250 -19.94 -18.45 14.38
CA LYS A 250 -20.46 -19.48 13.43
C LYS A 250 -19.86 -20.89 13.59
N ILE A 251 -18.71 -21.05 14.26
CA ILE A 251 -18.16 -22.36 14.60
C ILE A 251 -19.17 -23.22 15.38
N HIS A 252 -20.00 -22.63 16.25
CA HIS A 252 -20.99 -23.39 17.02
C HIS A 252 -22.10 -24.01 16.15
N ILE A 253 -22.35 -23.45 14.97
CA ILE A 253 -23.39 -23.88 14.04
C ILE A 253 -22.93 -25.06 13.20
N SER A 254 -21.61 -25.24 13.06
CA SER A 254 -21.03 -26.27 12.19
C SER A 254 -20.45 -27.44 12.99
N LYS A 255 -21.14 -28.59 12.95
CA LYS A 255 -20.59 -29.86 13.48
C LYS A 255 -19.29 -30.23 12.78
N PHE A 256 -19.19 -29.96 11.48
CA PHE A 256 -17.98 -30.23 10.70
C PHE A 256 -16.77 -29.47 11.26
N LEU A 257 -16.90 -28.16 11.52
CA LEU A 257 -15.80 -27.34 12.06
C LEU A 257 -15.40 -27.79 13.48
N GLN A 258 -16.33 -28.37 14.24
CA GLN A 258 -16.10 -28.87 15.59
C GLN A 258 -15.42 -30.25 15.66
N GLY A 259 -15.24 -30.93 14.52
CA GLY A 259 -14.61 -32.25 14.48
C GLY A 259 -15.55 -33.41 14.25
N ASP A 260 -16.85 -33.17 14.08
CA ASP A 260 -17.81 -34.23 13.74
C ASP A 260 -17.77 -34.49 12.22
N ASN A 261 -16.66 -35.09 11.80
CA ASN A 261 -16.41 -35.53 10.44
C ASN A 261 -15.55 -36.80 10.46
N LYS A 262 -15.46 -37.50 9.31
CA LYS A 262 -14.80 -38.81 9.20
C LYS A 262 -13.35 -38.85 9.70
N ASN A 263 -12.66 -37.72 9.68
CA ASN A 263 -11.25 -37.63 10.03
C ASN A 263 -11.01 -36.91 11.37
N ASN A 264 -12.07 -36.61 12.12
CA ASN A 264 -12.04 -35.79 13.34
C ASN A 264 -11.30 -34.46 13.13
N TRP A 265 -11.37 -33.89 11.92
CA TRP A 265 -10.70 -32.63 11.62
C TRP A 265 -11.40 -31.49 12.33
N GLN A 266 -10.65 -30.70 13.10
CA GLN A 266 -11.16 -29.54 13.79
C GLN A 266 -10.58 -28.25 13.22
N ILE A 267 -11.40 -27.20 13.24
CA ILE A 267 -10.92 -25.87 12.89
C ILE A 267 -9.79 -25.42 13.84
N THR A 268 -8.80 -24.74 13.28
CA THR A 268 -7.69 -24.15 14.04
C THR A 268 -7.67 -22.65 13.85
N PHE A 269 -7.13 -21.92 14.82
CA PHE A 269 -7.05 -20.45 14.76
C PHE A 269 -6.34 -19.98 13.49
N ASP A 270 -5.21 -20.61 13.15
CA ASP A 270 -4.40 -20.26 11.98
C ASP A 270 -5.14 -20.53 10.66
N TRP A 271 -6.02 -21.54 10.64
CA TRP A 271 -6.85 -21.83 9.48
C TRP A 271 -7.95 -20.78 9.31
N LEU A 272 -8.61 -20.37 10.41
CA LEU A 272 -9.68 -19.38 10.39
C LEU A 272 -9.17 -18.00 9.97
N ILE A 273 -8.03 -17.54 10.52
CA ILE A 273 -7.45 -16.21 10.19
C ILE A 273 -6.86 -16.13 8.78
N ASN A 274 -7.02 -17.16 7.95
CA ASN A 274 -6.75 -17.06 6.52
C ASN A 274 -7.95 -16.39 5.84
N LYS A 275 -7.70 -15.30 5.10
CA LYS A 275 -8.71 -14.53 4.36
C LYS A 275 -9.72 -15.38 3.59
N SER A 276 -9.22 -16.36 2.82
CA SER A 276 -10.09 -17.20 1.98
C SER A 276 -10.98 -18.16 2.77
N ASN A 277 -10.53 -18.56 3.97
CA ASN A 277 -11.28 -19.46 4.82
C ASN A 277 -12.28 -18.69 5.68
N LEU A 278 -11.88 -17.52 6.20
CA LEU A 278 -12.77 -16.61 6.92
C LEU A 278 -14.01 -16.29 6.07
N LEU A 279 -13.80 -15.91 4.81
CA LEU A 279 -14.89 -15.61 3.87
C LEU A 279 -15.85 -16.80 3.73
N LYS A 280 -15.35 -18.03 3.56
CA LYS A 280 -16.20 -19.21 3.42
C LYS A 280 -17.05 -19.47 4.67
N VAL A 281 -16.50 -19.22 5.86
CA VAL A 281 -17.24 -19.36 7.12
C VAL A 281 -18.32 -18.29 7.21
N LEU A 282 -18.00 -17.04 6.88
CA LEU A 282 -18.97 -15.94 6.86
C LEU A 282 -20.11 -16.18 5.86
N GLU A 283 -19.80 -16.69 4.66
CA GLU A 283 -20.78 -17.08 3.64
C GLU A 283 -21.65 -18.27 4.05
N GLY A 284 -21.34 -18.94 5.16
CA GLY A 284 -22.12 -20.07 5.67
C GLY A 284 -21.89 -21.36 4.90
N ASN A 285 -20.76 -21.49 4.19
CA ASN A 285 -20.42 -22.71 3.44
C ASN A 285 -20.25 -23.95 4.34
N TYR A 286 -20.11 -23.74 5.65
CA TYR A 286 -19.96 -24.77 6.67
C TYR A 286 -21.16 -24.85 7.62
N ASP A 287 -22.18 -24.01 7.45
CA ASP A 287 -23.35 -24.03 8.31
C ASP A 287 -24.07 -25.39 8.14
N ASP A 288 -24.43 -26.03 9.26
CA ASP A 288 -25.11 -27.31 9.19
C ASP A 288 -26.45 -27.13 8.47
N LYS A 289 -26.66 -27.89 7.39
CA LYS A 289 -27.91 -27.87 6.65
C LYS A 289 -29.01 -28.37 7.58
N ILE A 290 -29.90 -27.48 7.97
CA ILE A 290 -31.16 -27.86 8.61
C ILE A 290 -31.92 -28.68 7.57
N ASN A 291 -32.16 -29.95 7.86
CA ASN A 291 -32.94 -30.84 7.00
C ASN A 291 -34.39 -30.34 6.95
N ALA A 292 -34.66 -29.34 6.10
CA ALA A 292 -35.93 -29.25 5.40
C ALA A 292 -35.77 -30.14 4.14
N GLU A 293 -36.22 -31.38 4.29
CA GLU A 293 -36.49 -32.38 3.26
C GLU A 293 -35.93 -32.13 1.84
N THR A 294 -34.92 -32.95 1.52
CA THR A 294 -34.80 -33.68 0.24
C THR A 294 -35.00 -32.89 -1.05
N LYS A 295 -33.93 -32.32 -1.64
CA LYS A 295 -33.66 -32.46 -3.09
C LYS A 295 -32.16 -32.49 -3.39
N ASN A 296 -31.78 -33.65 -3.91
CA ASN A 296 -30.56 -34.02 -4.63
C ASN A 296 -29.83 -32.85 -5.29
N ASN A 297 -28.51 -32.79 -5.08
CA ASN A 297 -27.56 -32.58 -6.17
C ASN A 297 -26.17 -33.07 -5.75
N THR A 298 -25.90 -34.30 -6.17
CA THR A 298 -24.64 -35.01 -6.06
C THR A 298 -23.68 -34.50 -7.14
N HIS A 299 -23.07 -33.33 -6.98
CA HIS A 299 -21.92 -32.94 -7.82
C HIS A 299 -21.05 -31.89 -7.14
N ALA A 300 -20.13 -32.34 -6.29
CA ALA A 300 -18.83 -31.69 -6.09
C ALA A 300 -17.98 -32.60 -5.18
N ASP A 301 -17.23 -33.51 -5.79
CA ASP A 301 -15.91 -33.94 -5.30
C ASP A 301 -15.36 -35.05 -6.21
N GLN A 302 -14.68 -34.65 -7.28
CA GLN A 302 -13.67 -35.51 -7.91
C GLN A 302 -12.38 -34.71 -8.04
N LYS A 303 -11.57 -34.78 -6.97
CA LYS A 303 -10.14 -34.54 -7.05
C LYS A 303 -9.45 -35.80 -7.60
N PHE A 304 -8.54 -35.54 -8.52
CA PHE A 304 -7.62 -36.46 -9.17
C PHE A 304 -6.80 -37.29 -8.16
N GLY A 305 -6.69 -38.60 -8.43
CA GLY A 305 -5.82 -39.53 -7.69
C GLY A 305 -5.78 -40.92 -8.33
N THR A 306 -4.89 -41.10 -9.31
CA THR A 306 -4.09 -42.30 -9.64
C THR A 306 -4.66 -43.73 -9.50
N GLY A 307 -4.73 -44.42 -10.65
CA GLY A 307 -4.74 -45.90 -10.82
C GLY A 307 -6.14 -46.45 -11.13
N ILE A 308 -6.49 -46.81 -12.37
CA ILE A 308 -6.09 -48.04 -13.08
C ILE A 308 -6.13 -47.76 -14.60
N LYS A 309 -5.13 -48.24 -15.35
CA LYS A 309 -5.09 -48.20 -16.82
C LYS A 309 -6.25 -49.03 -17.39
N THR A 310 -7.23 -48.36 -18.01
CA THR A 310 -8.11 -48.98 -19.01
C THR A 310 -7.79 -48.35 -20.36
N GLU A 311 -7.62 -49.21 -21.37
CA GLU A 311 -7.16 -48.87 -22.70
C GLU A 311 -8.01 -47.77 -23.35
N ARG A 312 -7.36 -46.82 -24.02
CA ARG A 312 -8.05 -45.78 -24.80
C ARG A 312 -8.71 -46.43 -26.03
N PRO A 313 -9.97 -46.12 -26.35
CA PRO A 313 -10.58 -46.57 -27.60
C PRO A 313 -9.82 -45.94 -28.79
N LYS A 314 -9.44 -46.78 -29.76
CA LYS A 314 -8.78 -46.34 -31.00
C LYS A 314 -9.72 -45.47 -31.81
N VAL A 315 -9.22 -44.31 -32.24
CA VAL A 315 -9.91 -43.40 -33.17
C VAL A 315 -10.04 -44.09 -34.52
N THR A 316 -11.26 -44.42 -34.94
CA THR A 316 -11.54 -44.94 -36.28
C THR A 316 -11.63 -43.80 -37.30
N ALA A 317 -11.23 -44.07 -38.55
CA ALA A 317 -11.22 -43.07 -39.63
C ALA A 317 -12.61 -42.45 -39.90
N GLU A 318 -13.69 -43.16 -39.57
CA GLU A 318 -15.06 -42.65 -39.63
C GLU A 318 -15.35 -41.54 -38.63
N GLY A 319 -14.74 -41.60 -37.43
CA GLY A 319 -14.90 -40.57 -36.40
C GLY A 319 -14.24 -39.24 -36.78
N LEU A 320 -13.15 -39.28 -37.56
CA LEU A 320 -12.43 -38.08 -38.02
C LEU A 320 -13.17 -37.35 -39.15
N LYS A 321 -13.91 -38.07 -40.01
CA LYS A 321 -14.72 -37.45 -41.09
C LYS A 321 -15.83 -36.55 -40.55
N LYS A 322 -16.35 -36.82 -39.35
CA LYS A 322 -17.40 -36.02 -38.70
C LYS A 322 -16.93 -34.62 -38.28
N TYR A 323 -15.63 -34.45 -38.01
CA TYR A 323 -15.09 -33.19 -37.48
C TYR A 323 -14.35 -32.34 -38.52
N PHE A 324 -13.97 -32.91 -39.67
CA PHE A 324 -13.18 -32.22 -40.69
C PHE A 324 -13.83 -32.21 -42.09
N GLY A 325 -15.11 -32.59 -42.20
CA GLY A 325 -15.84 -32.57 -43.48
C GLY A 325 -16.26 -31.17 -43.93
N GLY A 326 -15.30 -30.35 -44.39
CA GLY A 326 -15.56 -29.19 -45.23
C GLY A 326 -15.64 -29.60 -46.69
N ALA A 327 -16.68 -29.14 -47.38
CA ALA A 327 -16.95 -29.40 -48.79
C ALA A 327 -15.80 -28.95 -49.71
N ASN A 328 -15.44 -29.82 -50.67
CA ASN A 328 -15.57 -29.55 -52.10
C ASN A 328 -15.60 -30.88 -52.88
#